data_AF-A4XJF0-F1
#
_entry.id   AF-A4XJF0-F1
#
_cell.length_a   1.000
_cell.length_b   1.000
_cell.length_c   1.000
_cell.angle_alpha   90.00
_cell.angle_beta   90.00
_cell.angle_gamma   90.00
#
_symmetry.space_group_name_H-M   'P 1'
#
loop_
_entity.id
_entity.type
_entity.pdbx_description
1 polymer ?
#
loop_
_entity_poly.entity_id
_entity_poly.type
_entity_poly.pdbx_seq_one_letter_code
_entity_poly.pdbx_strand_id
1 'polypeptide(L)'
;MQKTLSLILQNMSEKNATLLTHSLNVAKLCMVIARNMGMDEEFYYTAGLLHDVGKLLVPNALLDKSITIGKEELEILKNHSKWGGRNPETAGA
;
A
#
# COMPACT_ATOMS: atom_id res chain seq x y z
N MET A 1 8.78 3.23 16.28
CA MET A 1 7.80 2.45 15.48
C MET A 1 6.56 3.28 15.12
N GLN A 2 5.78 3.79 16.07
CA GLN A 2 4.58 4.60 15.76
C GLN A 2 4.85 5.83 14.89
N LYS A 3 5.95 6.57 15.15
CA LYS A 3 6.36 7.75 14.36
C LYS A 3 6.72 7.42 12.89
N THR A 4 7.21 6.20 12.64
CA THR A 4 7.56 5.75 11.28
C THR A 4 6.29 5.42 10.49
N LEU A 5 5.35 4.72 11.12
CA LEU A 5 4.07 4.40 10.50
C LEU A 5 3.27 5.66 10.17
N SER A 6 3.20 6.63 11.09
CA SER A 6 2.50 7.89 10.82
C SER A 6 3.09 8.66 9.65
N LEU A 7 4.41 8.67 9.49
CA LEU A 7 5.09 9.31 8.37
C LEU A 7 4.77 8.62 7.03
N ILE A 8 4.74 7.29 7.00
CA ILE A 8 4.35 6.52 5.81
C ILE A 8 2.91 6.86 5.39
N LEU A 9 1.98 6.89 6.35
CA LEU A 9 0.57 7.19 6.07
C LEU A 9 0.39 8.64 5.60
N GLN A 10 1.14 9.58 6.17
CA GLN A 10 1.18 10.96 5.70
C GLN A 10 1.66 11.02 4.25
N ASN A 11 2.77 10.36 3.92
CA ASN A 11 3.28 10.31 2.56
C ASN A 11 2.26 9.67 1.58
N MET A 12 1.53 8.63 2.01
CA MET A 12 0.47 8.03 1.19
C MET A 12 -0.66 9.02 0.93
N SER A 13 -1.07 9.77 1.95
CA SER A 13 -2.07 10.84 1.82
C SER A 13 -1.63 11.94 0.88
N GLU A 14 -0.38 12.40 1.01
CA GLU A 14 0.20 13.47 0.18
C GLU A 14 0.39 13.03 -1.27
N LYS A 15 0.75 11.76 -1.48
CA LYS A 15 0.91 11.15 -2.80
C LYS A 15 -0.41 11.15 -3.56
N ASN A 16 -1.46 10.63 -2.93
CA ASN A 16 -2.79 10.52 -3.50
C ASN A 16 -3.80 10.22 -2.36
N ALA A 17 -4.76 11.11 -2.13
CA ALA A 17 -5.73 10.95 -1.03
C ALA A 17 -6.53 9.63 -1.12
N THR A 18 -6.85 9.18 -2.34
CA THR A 18 -7.56 7.91 -2.57
C THR A 18 -6.73 6.71 -2.14
N LEU A 19 -5.39 6.75 -2.27
CA LEU A 19 -4.50 5.67 -1.84
C LEU A 19 -4.62 5.39 -0.34
N LEU A 20 -4.59 6.44 0.50
CA LEU A 20 -4.74 6.27 1.94
C LEU A 20 -6.15 5.83 2.31
N THR A 21 -7.19 6.45 1.75
CA THR A 21 -8.59 6.06 2.03
C THR A 21 -8.87 4.61 1.63
N HIS A 22 -8.36 4.17 0.48
CA HIS A 22 -8.45 2.77 0.04
C HIS A 22 -7.80 1.83 1.07
N SER A 23 -6.56 2.12 1.44
CA SER A 23 -5.80 1.27 2.37
C SER A 23 -6.46 1.18 3.75
N LEU A 24 -7.02 2.28 4.27
CA LEU A 24 -7.78 2.29 5.52
C LEU A 24 -9.05 1.45 5.46
N ASN A 25 -9.78 1.49 4.34
CA ASN A 25 -10.99 0.69 4.16
C ASN A 25 -10.65 -0.81 4.10
N VAL A 26 -9.62 -1.17 3.35
CA VAL A 26 -9.12 -2.56 3.27
C VAL A 26 -8.63 -3.03 4.64
N ALA A 27 -7.85 -2.23 5.37
CA ALA A 27 -7.38 -2.55 6.72
C ALA A 27 -8.53 -2.89 7.68
N LYS A 28 -9.62 -2.11 7.66
CA LYS A 28 -10.82 -2.38 8.47
C LYS A 28 -11.49 -3.69 8.09
N LEU A 29 -11.59 -4.00 6.79
CA LEU A 29 -12.15 -5.27 6.33
C LEU A 29 -11.27 -6.45 6.77
N CYS A 30 -9.95 -6.35 6.61
CA CYS A 30 -9.00 -7.37 7.06
C CYS A 30 -9.11 -7.62 8.57
N MET A 31 -9.22 -6.56 9.38
CA MET A 31 -9.44 -6.67 10.82
C MET A 31 -10.72 -7.42 11.16
N VAL A 32 -11.84 -7.10 10.50
CA VAL A 32 -13.13 -7.78 10.73
C VAL A 32 -13.06 -9.25 10.33
N ILE A 33 -12.41 -9.57 9.20
CA ILE A 33 -12.22 -10.95 8.75
C ILE A 33 -11.34 -11.71 9.75
N ALA A 34 -10.21 -11.14 10.17
CA ALA A 34 -9.31 -11.75 11.15
C ALA A 34 -10.02 -12.05 12.47
N ARG A 35 -10.81 -11.11 12.99
CA ARG A 35 -11.65 -11.31 14.19
C ARG A 35 -12.57 -12.51 14.03
N ASN A 36 -13.30 -12.60 12.92
CA ASN A 36 -14.23 -13.70 12.67
C ASN A 36 -13.54 -15.05 12.51
N MET A 37 -12.25 -15.05 12.14
CA MET A 37 -11.42 -16.25 12.01
C MET A 37 -10.64 -16.59 13.30
N GLY A 38 -10.76 -15.80 14.37
CA GLY A 38 -9.98 -15.97 15.60
C GLY A 38 -8.48 -15.70 15.41
N MET A 39 -8.14 -14.83 14.46
CA MET A 39 -6.77 -14.43 14.13
C MET A 39 -6.42 -13.05 14.72
N ASP A 40 -5.14 -12.68 14.66
CA ASP A 40 -4.64 -11.40 15.19
C ASP A 40 -5.17 -10.20 14.39
N GLU A 41 -6.15 -9.50 14.96
CA GLU A 41 -6.77 -8.32 14.36
C GLU A 41 -5.80 -7.19 14.03
N GLU A 42 -4.82 -6.93 14.91
CA GLU A 42 -3.87 -5.83 14.75
C GLU A 42 -2.87 -6.12 13.63
N PHE A 43 -2.41 -7.37 13.55
CA PHE A 43 -1.55 -7.83 12.46
C PHE A 43 -2.24 -7.66 11.10
N TYR A 44 -3.47 -8.16 10.95
CA TYR A 44 -4.20 -8.08 9.68
C TYR A 44 -4.65 -6.66 9.34
N TYR A 45 -4.98 -5.84 10.34
CA TYR A 45 -5.21 -4.41 10.14
C TYR A 45 -3.97 -3.73 9.55
N THR A 46 -2.81 -3.95 10.16
CA THR A 46 -1.53 -3.34 9.74
C THR A 46 -1.11 -3.83 8.35
N ALA A 47 -1.28 -5.12 8.07
CA ALA A 47 -1.03 -5.70 6.76
C ALA A 47 -1.92 -5.08 5.67
N GLY A 48 -3.23 -4.95 5.93
CA GLY A 48 -4.16 -4.29 5.00
C GLY A 48 -3.85 -2.80 4.82
N LEU A 49 -3.37 -2.13 5.87
CA LEU A 49 -3.02 -0.71 5.83
C LEU A 49 -1.79 -0.43 4.96
N LEU A 50 -0.82 -1.36 4.96
CA LEU A 50 0.46 -1.21 4.26
C LEU A 50 0.54 -1.96 2.92
N HIS A 51 -0.47 -2.74 2.56
CA HIS A 51 -0.42 -3.65 1.38
C HIS A 51 -0.02 -2.94 0.08
N ASP A 52 -0.40 -1.66 -0.04
CA ASP A 52 -0.22 -0.83 -1.22
C ASP A 52 0.88 0.25 -1.05
N VAL A 53 1.69 0.18 0.02
CA VAL A 53 2.72 1.19 0.34
C VAL A 53 3.71 1.43 -0.80
N GLY A 54 3.99 0.40 -1.62
CA GLY A 54 4.87 0.53 -2.77
C GLY A 54 4.34 1.44 -3.88
N LYS A 55 3.06 1.84 -3.85
CA LYS A 55 2.50 2.84 -4.77
C LYS A 55 3.11 4.24 -4.56
N LEU A 56 3.78 4.49 -3.43
CA LEU A 56 4.60 5.70 -3.24
C LEU A 56 5.68 5.85 -4.32
N LEU A 57 6.17 4.73 -4.86
CA LEU A 57 7.21 4.68 -5.90
C LEU A 57 6.65 4.66 -7.32
N VAL A 58 5.33 4.56 -7.48
CA VAL A 58 4.66 4.67 -8.79
C VAL A 58 4.58 6.16 -9.19
N PRO A 59 4.87 6.54 -10.44
CA PRO A 59 4.67 7.90 -10.93
C PRO A 59 3.20 8.36 -10.83
N ASN A 60 2.94 9.61 -10.41
CA ASN A 60 1.57 10.13 -10.24
C ASN A 60 0.76 10.07 -11.55
N ALA A 61 1.41 10.32 -12.70
CA ALA A 61 0.78 10.23 -14.02
C ALA A 61 0.18 8.84 -14.32
N LEU A 62 0.61 7.79 -13.62
CA LEU A 62 0.03 6.44 -13.73
C LEU A 62 -1.04 6.17 -12.66
N LEU A 63 -0.99 6.85 -11.51
CA LEU A 63 -1.99 6.71 -10.45
C LEU A 63 -3.30 7.42 -10.78
N ASP A 64 -3.21 8.58 -11.43
CA ASP A 64 -4.37 9.44 -11.71
C ASP A 64 -5.02 9.13 -13.08
N LYS A 65 -4.51 8.14 -13.81
CA LYS A 65 -5.05 7.76 -15.12
C LYS A 65 -6.40 7.05 -14.97
N SER A 66 -7.45 7.71 -15.44
CA SER A 66 -8.82 7.17 -15.54
C SER A 66 -9.11 6.41 -16.86
N ILE A 67 -8.13 6.36 -17.76
CA ILE A 67 -8.18 5.79 -19.12
C ILE A 67 -7.36 4.49 -19.22
N THR A 68 -7.43 3.83 -20.38
CA THR A 68 -6.69 2.59 -20.68
C THR A 68 -5.20 2.76 -20.41
N ILE A 69 -4.70 1.99 -19.45
CA ILE A 69 -3.28 1.88 -19.12
C ILE A 69 -2.61 0.99 -20.17
N GLY A 70 -1.51 1.48 -20.77
CA GLY A 70 -0.73 0.70 -21.73
C GLY A 70 -0.08 -0.53 -21.08
N LYS A 71 0.30 -1.54 -21.86
CA LYS A 71 0.93 -2.77 -21.33
C LYS A 71 2.18 -2.46 -20.48
N GLU A 72 3.04 -1.56 -20.97
CA GLU A 72 4.27 -1.16 -20.26
C GLU A 72 3.98 -0.42 -18.95
N GLU A 73 2.99 0.46 -18.96
CA GLU A 73 2.54 1.21 -17.78
C GLU A 73 1.93 0.28 -16.73
N LEU A 74 1.20 -0.74 -17.17
CA LEU A 74 0.65 -1.77 -16.29
C LEU A 74 1.77 -2.60 -15.63
N GLU A 75 2.84 -2.91 -16.35
CA GLU A 75 3.99 -3.60 -15.76
C GLU A 75 4.69 -2.74 -14.69
N ILE A 76 4.79 -1.42 -14.89
CA ILE A 76 5.27 -0.50 -13.85
C ILE A 76 4.35 -0.55 -12.63
N LEU A 77 3.03 -0.45 -12.83
CA LEU A 77 2.06 -0.51 -11.73
C LEU A 77 2.16 -1.82 -10.95
N LYS A 78 2.30 -2.97 -11.60
CA LYS A 78 2.40 -4.29 -10.94
C LYS A 78 3.59 -4.39 -9.97
N ASN A 79 4.66 -3.64 -10.21
CA ASN A 79 5.85 -3.67 -9.36
C ASN A 79 5.65 -3.04 -7.97
N HIS A 80 4.54 -2.31 -7.71
CA HIS A 80 4.27 -1.73 -6.39
C HIS A 80 4.36 -2.77 -5.26
N SER A 81 3.83 -3.98 -5.48
CA SER A 81 3.87 -5.07 -4.50
C SER A 81 5.31 -5.49 -4.15
N LYS A 82 6.17 -5.62 -5.17
CA LYS A 82 7.60 -5.95 -5.00
C LYS A 82 8.35 -4.84 -4.30
N TRP A 83 8.06 -3.59 -4.64
CA TRP A 83 8.73 -2.45 -4.04
C TRP A 83 8.33 -2.23 -2.58
N GLY A 84 7.05 -2.41 -2.25
CA GLY A 84 6.54 -2.31 -0.88
C GLY A 84 7.03 -3.44 0.04
N GLY A 85 7.27 -4.63 -0.53
CA GLY A 85 7.81 -5.78 0.19
C GLY A 85 9.34 -5.83 0.29
N ARG A 86 10.07 -4.92 -0.37
CA ARG A 86 11.55 -4.92 -0.33
C ARG A 86 12.04 -4.49 1.04
N ASN A 87 12.78 -5.37 1.71
CA ASN A 87 13.58 -4.99 2.86
C ASN A 87 14.74 -4.12 2.38
N PRO A 88 14.94 -2.89 2.90
CA PRO A 88 16.05 -2.02 2.51
C PRO A 88 17.43 -2.70 2.63
N GLU A 89 17.60 -3.71 3.49
CA GLU A 89 18.84 -4.49 3.60
C GLU A 89 19.14 -5.38 2.39
N THR A 90 18.13 -5.68 1.56
CA THR A 90 18.26 -6.49 0.34
C THR A 90 18.26 -5.66 -0.94
N ALA A 91 18.21 -4.32 -0.82
CA ALA A 91 18.08 -3.41 -1.95
C ALA A 91 19.42 -3.03 -2.61
N GLY A 92 20.54 -3.65 -2.21
CA GLY A 92 21.89 -3.33 -2.69
C GLY A 92 22.88 -4.49 -2.73
N ALA A 93 22.42 -5.71 -3.03
CA ALA A 93 23.29 -6.86 -3.35
C ALA A 93 23.14 -7.25 -4.82
#